data_AF-A0A9W9BJG6-F1
#
_entry.id   AF-A0A9W9BJG6-F1
#
_cell.length_a   1.000
_cell.length_b   1.000
_cell.length_c   1.000
_cell.angle_alpha   90.00
_cell.angle_beta   90.00
_cell.angle_gamma   90.00
#
_symmetry.space_group_name_H-M   'P 1'
#
loop_
_entity.id
_entity.type
_entity.pdbx_description
1 polymer ?
#
loop_
_entity_poly.entity_id
_entity_poly.type
_entity_poly.pdbx_seq_one_letter_code
_entity_poly.pdbx_strand_id
1 'polypeptide(L)'
;MYMSTILLSLISVSALASAANTRCANGEIAIGTRTNCIIVGQGWECSASTGVILSNNCGTIDASENSDYCNGGWHGWTVSCSSDGHTPSLQLGPGGQLWGDCYQQVSTCSAGPTQTTSAGYCCKFIGTVPSK
;
A
#
# COMPACT_ATOMS: atom_id res chain seq x y z
N MET A 1 5.20 61.80 -4.42
CA MET A 1 4.58 60.89 -3.44
C MET A 1 3.66 59.94 -4.20
N TYR A 2 4.08 58.69 -4.42
CA TYR A 2 3.16 57.56 -4.56
C TYR A 2 3.78 56.40 -3.79
N MET A 3 3.00 55.97 -2.82
CA MET A 3 3.24 54.95 -1.81
C MET A 3 2.64 53.63 -2.30
N SER A 4 2.97 52.53 -1.61
CA SER A 4 2.35 51.19 -1.69
C SER A 4 2.89 50.26 -2.80
N THR A 5 3.79 49.34 -2.42
CA THR A 5 3.52 47.92 -2.07
C THR A 5 3.05 47.13 -3.28
N ILE A 6 3.69 46.01 -3.63
CA ILE A 6 3.31 44.70 -3.11
C ILE A 6 4.48 43.72 -3.32
N LEU A 7 4.96 43.17 -2.20
CA LEU A 7 5.65 41.89 -2.14
C LEU A 7 4.72 40.83 -2.75
N LEU A 8 5.09 40.21 -3.87
CA LEU A 8 4.49 38.94 -4.27
C LEU A 8 5.45 37.80 -3.91
N SER A 9 5.29 37.37 -2.67
CA SER A 9 5.46 36.03 -2.13
C SER A 9 5.91 34.97 -3.14
N LEU A 10 7.19 34.57 -3.06
CA LEU A 10 7.60 33.23 -3.48
C LEU A 10 6.85 32.24 -2.58
N ILE A 11 5.76 31.69 -3.10
CA ILE A 11 5.07 30.56 -2.49
C ILE A 11 6.02 29.38 -2.63
N SER A 12 6.80 29.16 -1.58
CA SER A 12 7.49 27.91 -1.33
C SER A 12 6.44 26.81 -1.31
N VAL A 13 6.24 26.13 -2.45
CA VAL A 13 5.58 24.82 -2.45
C VAL A 13 6.60 23.87 -1.84
N SER A 14 6.71 23.90 -0.51
CA SER A 14 7.18 22.74 0.23
C SER A 14 6.18 21.64 -0.10
N ALA A 15 6.49 20.86 -1.13
CA ALA A 15 5.95 19.53 -1.25
C ALA A 15 6.32 18.85 0.07
N LEU A 16 5.38 18.80 1.01
CA LEU A 16 5.46 17.86 2.10
C LEU A 16 5.54 16.52 1.37
N ALA A 17 6.74 15.97 1.29
CA ALA A 17 6.91 14.54 1.19
C ALA A 17 6.24 14.01 2.45
N SER A 18 4.92 13.80 2.37
CA SER A 18 4.22 12.95 3.30
C SER A 18 4.96 11.64 3.20
N ALA A 19 5.84 11.39 4.17
CA ALA A 19 6.40 10.09 4.42
C ALA A 19 5.20 9.21 4.76
N ALA A 20 4.56 8.69 3.72
CA ALA A 20 3.51 7.73 3.86
C ALA A 20 4.22 6.51 4.41
N ASN A 21 3.99 6.23 5.68
CA ASN A 21 4.35 4.96 6.27
C ASN A 21 3.08 4.13 6.28
N THR A 22 3.19 2.87 5.87
CA THR A 22 2.16 1.91 6.27
C THR A 22 2.22 1.91 7.79
N ARG A 23 1.08 1.97 8.46
CA ARG A 23 1.10 2.04 9.93
C ARG A 23 1.38 0.66 10.56
N CYS A 24 1.96 -0.28 9.81
CA CYS A 24 2.39 -1.58 10.30
C CYS A 24 3.66 -1.45 11.15
N ALA A 25 3.84 -2.37 12.10
CA ALA A 25 5.03 -2.36 12.94
C ALA A 25 6.29 -2.75 12.15
N ASN A 26 7.46 -2.45 12.70
CA ASN A 26 8.72 -2.91 12.12
C ASN A 26 8.76 -4.45 12.07
N GLY A 27 9.12 -5.00 10.92
CA GLY A 27 9.11 -6.45 10.71
C GLY A 27 7.74 -7.03 10.38
N GLU A 28 6.77 -6.18 10.02
CA GLU A 28 5.48 -6.57 9.46
C GLU A 28 5.40 -6.17 7.98
N ILE A 29 4.53 -6.86 7.23
CA ILE A 29 4.13 -6.47 5.87
C ILE A 29 2.69 -5.96 5.89
N ALA A 30 2.37 -5.05 4.97
CA ALA A 30 1.01 -4.58 4.76
C ALA A 30 0.41 -5.25 3.52
N ILE A 31 -0.87 -5.61 3.59
CA ILE A 31 -1.65 -6.16 2.47
C ILE A 31 -2.81 -5.22 2.17
N GLY A 32 -3.06 -4.98 0.89
CA GLY A 32 -4.24 -4.25 0.49
C GLY A 32 -4.38 -4.15 -1.02
N THR A 33 -4.93 -3.02 -1.47
CA THR A 33 -5.22 -2.76 -2.88
C THR A 33 -4.61 -1.45 -3.33
N ARG A 34 -4.03 -1.46 -4.54
CA ARG A 34 -3.54 -0.28 -5.25
C ARG A 34 -4.65 0.23 -6.16
N THR A 35 -4.92 1.52 -6.01
CA THR A 35 -5.92 2.25 -6.78
C THR A 35 -5.20 3.27 -7.65
N ASN A 36 -5.44 3.20 -8.97
CA ASN A 36 -4.97 4.19 -9.92
C ASN A 36 -6.10 5.21 -10.14
N CYS A 37 -5.78 6.48 -10.00
CA CYS A 37 -6.68 7.59 -10.22
C CYS A 37 -6.25 8.39 -11.44
N ILE A 38 -7.16 8.59 -12.39
CA ILE A 38 -6.95 9.43 -13.56
C ILE A 38 -7.70 10.76 -13.40
N ILE A 39 -7.20 11.81 -14.06
CA ILE A 39 -7.89 13.11 -14.11
C ILE A 39 -8.93 13.04 -15.22
N VAL A 40 -10.20 13.23 -14.86
CA VAL A 40 -11.32 13.26 -15.80
C VAL A 40 -12.08 14.56 -15.60
N GLY A 41 -11.95 15.48 -16.55
CA GLY A 41 -12.51 16.84 -16.45
C GLY A 41 -11.87 17.66 -15.32
N GLN A 42 -12.65 18.01 -14.30
CA GLN A 42 -12.23 18.79 -13.12
C GLN A 42 -12.03 17.90 -11.87
N GLY A 43 -12.13 16.56 -12.00
CA GLY A 43 -12.12 15.63 -10.89
C GLY A 43 -11.20 14.42 -11.09
N TRP A 44 -11.12 13.56 -10.07
CA TRP A 44 -10.37 12.31 -10.07
C TRP A 44 -11.34 11.13 -10.22
N GLU A 45 -11.07 10.22 -11.14
CA GLU A 45 -11.72 8.91 -11.19
C GLU A 45 -10.72 7.82 -10.82
N CYS A 46 -11.03 7.07 -9.77
CA CYS A 46 -10.16 6.08 -9.17
C CYS A 46 -10.69 4.66 -9.42
N SER A 47 -9.83 3.77 -9.93
CA SER A 47 -10.13 2.35 -10.11
C SER A 47 -9.14 1.50 -9.32
N ALA A 48 -9.65 0.63 -8.44
CA ALA A 48 -8.85 -0.40 -7.80
C ALA A 48 -8.46 -1.42 -8.87
N SER A 49 -7.17 -1.62 -9.07
CA SER A 49 -6.68 -2.35 -10.25
C SER A 49 -5.80 -3.54 -9.90
N THR A 50 -5.35 -3.65 -8.65
CA THR A 50 -4.22 -4.51 -8.31
C THR A 50 -4.20 -4.73 -6.80
N GLY A 51 -4.10 -5.95 -6.32
CA GLY A 51 -3.68 -6.21 -4.93
C GLY A 51 -2.21 -5.85 -4.73
N VAL A 52 -1.78 -5.68 -3.49
CA VAL A 52 -0.39 -5.26 -3.22
C VAL A 52 0.07 -5.68 -1.84
N ILE A 53 1.33 -6.12 -1.78
CA ILE A 53 2.09 -6.36 -0.55
C ILE A 53 3.11 -5.23 -0.41
N LEU A 54 3.16 -4.61 0.77
CA LEU A 54 3.99 -3.44 1.06
C LEU A 54 4.89 -3.70 2.26
N SER A 55 6.05 -3.06 2.27
CA SER A 55 6.87 -2.92 3.47
C SER A 55 6.31 -1.84 4.38
N ASN A 56 6.80 -1.80 5.62
CA ASN A 56 6.40 -0.83 6.63
C ASN A 56 6.53 0.65 6.15
N ASN A 57 7.44 0.93 5.22
CA ASN A 57 7.70 2.28 4.67
C ASN A 57 6.97 2.55 3.33
N CYS A 58 5.83 1.91 3.06
CA CYS A 58 5.10 2.02 1.79
C CYS A 58 5.92 1.59 0.55
N GLY A 59 6.99 0.81 0.73
CA GLY A 59 7.72 0.21 -0.38
C GLY A 59 6.89 -0.95 -0.95
N THR A 60 6.64 -0.95 -2.25
CA THR A 60 5.97 -2.09 -2.90
C THR A 60 6.92 -3.28 -2.89
N ILE A 61 6.49 -4.36 -2.24
CA ILE A 61 7.21 -5.64 -2.23
C ILE A 61 6.72 -6.48 -3.40
N ASP A 62 5.39 -6.56 -3.58
CA ASP A 62 4.77 -7.38 -4.61
C ASP A 62 3.40 -6.83 -5.05
N ALA A 63 3.00 -7.09 -6.30
CA ALA A 63 1.72 -6.67 -6.87
C ALA A 63 1.33 -7.56 -8.07
N SER A 64 0.03 -7.71 -8.31
CA SER A 64 -0.54 -8.47 -9.43
C SER A 64 -1.95 -7.99 -9.79
N GLU A 65 -2.34 -8.21 -11.04
CA GLU A 65 -3.55 -7.63 -11.63
C GLU A 65 -4.87 -8.22 -11.12
N ASN A 66 -4.83 -9.14 -10.16
CA ASN A 66 -6.05 -9.63 -9.52
C ASN A 66 -6.66 -8.51 -8.64
N SER A 67 -7.95 -8.26 -8.83
CA SER A 67 -8.67 -7.21 -8.08
C SER A 67 -8.88 -7.61 -6.60
N ASP A 68 -8.74 -8.89 -6.30
CA ASP A 68 -8.94 -9.49 -5.00
C ASP A 68 -7.68 -10.30 -4.61
N TYR A 69 -6.98 -9.85 -3.57
CA TYR A 69 -5.75 -10.50 -3.10
C TYR A 69 -6.00 -11.87 -2.47
N CYS A 70 -7.23 -12.21 -2.08
CA CYS A 70 -7.59 -13.50 -1.50
C CYS A 70 -7.74 -14.63 -2.51
N ASN A 71 -7.67 -14.32 -3.82
CA ASN A 71 -7.96 -15.27 -4.89
C ASN A 71 -6.74 -15.68 -5.75
N GLY A 72 -5.50 -15.52 -5.28
CA GLY A 72 -4.36 -15.97 -6.10
C GLY A 72 -2.96 -15.94 -5.48
N GLY A 73 -2.02 -16.46 -6.26
CA GLY A 73 -0.57 -16.33 -6.07
C GLY A 73 0.01 -15.24 -6.98
N TRP A 74 1.04 -14.55 -6.51
CA TRP A 74 1.55 -13.29 -7.04
C TRP A 74 3.08 -13.33 -6.97
N HIS A 75 3.78 -13.44 -8.10
CA HIS A 75 5.25 -13.35 -8.17
C HIS A 75 6.05 -14.06 -7.05
N GLY A 76 5.66 -15.28 -6.66
CA GLY A 76 6.34 -16.07 -5.61
C GLY A 76 5.78 -15.87 -4.20
N TRP A 77 4.72 -15.08 -4.08
CA TRP A 77 3.87 -14.93 -2.90
C TRP A 77 2.53 -15.67 -3.08
N THR A 78 1.97 -16.18 -2.00
CA THR A 78 0.63 -16.77 -1.97
C THR A 78 -0.13 -16.27 -0.75
N VAL A 79 -1.32 -15.72 -0.98
CA VAL A 79 -2.23 -15.26 0.08
C VAL A 79 -3.27 -16.34 0.35
N SER A 80 -3.39 -16.74 1.61
CA SER A 80 -4.57 -17.43 2.12
C SER A 80 -5.41 -16.43 2.89
N CYS A 81 -6.73 -16.49 2.71
CA CYS A 81 -7.67 -15.69 3.50
C CYS A 81 -8.53 -16.57 4.39
N SER A 82 -9.02 -15.95 5.45
CA SER A 82 -10.02 -16.48 6.37
C SER A 82 -11.34 -16.75 5.63
N SER A 83 -12.25 -17.49 6.27
CA SER A 83 -13.53 -17.92 5.69
C SER A 83 -14.45 -16.77 5.24
N ASP A 84 -14.22 -15.54 5.72
CA ASP A 84 -14.90 -14.34 5.26
C ASP A 84 -14.48 -13.90 3.84
N GLY A 85 -13.42 -14.50 3.28
CA GLY A 85 -12.98 -14.30 1.91
C GLY A 85 -12.20 -13.00 1.67
N HIS A 86 -12.02 -12.16 2.69
CA HIS A 86 -11.41 -10.83 2.54
C HIS A 86 -10.26 -10.61 3.53
N THR A 87 -10.23 -11.34 4.65
CA THR A 87 -9.20 -11.16 5.68
C THR A 87 -8.02 -12.08 5.40
N PRO A 88 -6.80 -11.58 5.16
CA PRO A 88 -5.63 -12.43 5.00
C PRO A 88 -5.36 -13.19 6.30
N SER A 89 -5.05 -14.48 6.21
CA SER A 89 -4.78 -15.37 7.33
C SER A 89 -3.35 -15.91 7.33
N LEU A 90 -2.77 -16.14 6.14
CA LEU A 90 -1.40 -16.58 5.96
C LEU A 90 -0.85 -16.09 4.62
N GLN A 91 0.43 -15.74 4.58
CA GLN A 91 1.18 -15.43 3.37
C GLN A 91 2.42 -16.30 3.30
N LEU A 92 2.66 -16.93 2.15
CA LEU A 92 3.91 -17.58 1.84
C LEU A 92 4.66 -16.72 0.82
N GLY A 93 5.81 -16.17 1.20
CA GLY A 93 6.68 -15.40 0.33
C GLY A 93 7.88 -16.19 -0.22
N PRO A 94 8.69 -15.55 -1.09
CA PRO A 94 9.88 -16.14 -1.68
C PRO A 94 10.87 -16.61 -0.60
N GLY A 95 11.57 -17.71 -0.87
CA GLY A 95 12.47 -18.32 0.10
C GLY A 95 11.78 -18.99 1.28
N GLY A 96 10.45 -19.23 1.20
CA GLY A 96 9.69 -19.93 2.22
C GLY A 96 9.27 -19.05 3.41
N GLN A 97 9.36 -17.72 3.29
CA GLN A 97 8.96 -16.81 4.37
C GLN A 97 7.45 -16.92 4.66
N LEU A 98 7.09 -17.09 5.92
CA LEU A 98 5.70 -17.15 6.37
C LEU A 98 5.32 -15.89 7.12
N TRP A 99 4.18 -15.32 6.76
CA TRP A 99 3.57 -14.20 7.47
C TRP A 99 2.14 -14.55 7.88
N GLY A 100 1.80 -14.27 9.13
CA GLY A 100 0.49 -14.60 9.71
C GLY A 100 0.12 -13.62 10.81
N ASP A 101 -0.83 -14.00 11.65
CA ASP A 101 -1.39 -13.12 12.70
C ASP A 101 -1.82 -11.75 12.15
N CYS A 102 -2.44 -11.78 10.97
CA CYS A 102 -2.83 -10.58 10.27
C CYS A 102 -3.96 -9.87 11.04
N TYR A 103 -3.81 -8.55 11.21
CA TYR A 103 -4.81 -7.73 11.89
C TYR A 103 -5.18 -6.54 11.01
N GLN A 104 -6.43 -6.11 11.12
CA GLN A 104 -6.95 -5.01 10.32
C GLN A 104 -6.27 -3.70 10.71
N GLN A 105 -5.77 -3.00 9.70
CA GLN A 105 -4.96 -1.81 9.85
C GLN A 105 -5.14 -0.96 8.60
N VAL A 106 -5.94 0.10 8.71
CA VAL A 106 -6.15 1.00 7.58
C VAL A 106 -4.97 1.96 7.51
N SER A 107 -4.15 1.80 6.49
CA SER A 107 -3.10 2.74 6.14
C SER A 107 -3.13 3.08 4.66
N THR A 108 -2.93 4.36 4.37
CA THR A 108 -2.93 4.88 3.01
C THR A 108 -1.52 5.26 2.60
N CYS A 109 -1.02 4.61 1.55
CA CYS A 109 0.24 4.97 0.92
C CYS A 109 -0.06 5.75 -0.37
N SER A 110 0.58 6.91 -0.55
CA SER A 110 0.59 7.59 -1.85
C SER A 110 1.92 7.30 -2.53
N ALA A 111 1.87 6.56 -3.64
CA ALA A 111 3.05 6.27 -4.47
C ALA A 111 3.28 7.34 -5.54
N GLY A 112 2.37 8.30 -5.67
CA GLY A 112 2.44 9.38 -6.66
C GLY A 112 1.12 10.16 -6.75
N PRO A 113 1.08 11.22 -7.57
CA PRO A 113 -0.09 12.12 -7.66
C PRO A 113 -1.37 11.42 -8.13
N THR A 114 -1.25 10.30 -8.85
CA THR A 114 -2.35 9.56 -9.49
C THR A 114 -2.55 8.18 -8.88
N GLN A 115 -1.97 7.89 -7.72
CA GLN A 115 -1.91 6.52 -7.24
C GLN A 115 -1.96 6.42 -5.73
N THR A 116 -3.04 5.81 -5.24
CA THR A 116 -3.28 5.63 -3.82
C THR A 116 -3.40 4.15 -3.53
N THR A 117 -2.67 3.70 -2.53
CA THR A 117 -2.72 2.34 -2.04
C THR A 117 -3.41 2.34 -0.70
N SER A 118 -4.41 1.49 -0.55
CA SER A 118 -5.14 1.26 0.69
C SER A 118 -4.66 -0.08 1.25
N ALA A 119 -3.71 -0.03 2.17
CA ALA A 119 -3.36 -1.18 3.00
C ALA A 119 -4.46 -1.36 4.05
N GLY A 120 -5.07 -2.54 4.07
CA GLY A 120 -6.17 -2.88 4.97
C GLY A 120 -5.74 -3.76 6.14
N TYR A 121 -4.58 -4.42 6.03
CA TYR A 121 -4.11 -5.41 7.00
C TYR A 121 -2.60 -5.34 7.15
N CYS A 122 -2.11 -5.61 8.36
CA CYS A 122 -0.71 -5.85 8.65
C CYS A 122 -0.54 -7.32 9.09
N CYS A 123 0.49 -8.00 8.60
CA CYS A 123 0.82 -9.38 8.96
C CYS A 123 2.24 -9.48 9.52
N LYS A 124 2.41 -10.32 10.53
CA LYS A 124 3.66 -10.54 11.24
C LYS A 124 4.48 -11.64 10.59
N PHE A 125 5.79 -11.50 10.61
CA PHE A 125 6.68 -12.61 10.26
C PHE A 125 6.55 -13.71 11.32
N ILE A 126 6.21 -14.93 10.91
CA ILE A 126 6.01 -16.08 11.81
C ILE A 126 7.01 -17.21 11.57
N GLY A 127 7.88 -17.10 10.56
CA GLY A 127 9.00 -18.02 10.35
C GLY A 127 9.33 -18.28 8.89
N THR A 128 10.09 -19.33 8.64
CA THR A 128 10.42 -19.83 7.31
C THR A 128 10.11 -21.31 7.22
N VAL A 129 9.49 -21.75 6.12
CA VAL A 129 9.39 -23.18 5.80
C VAL A 129 10.80 -23.67 5.44
N PRO A 130 11.33 -24.72 6.09
CA PRO A 130 12.62 -25.26 5.72
C PRO A 130 12.54 -25.83 4.30
N SER A 131 13.40 -25.35 3.40
CA SER A 131 13.60 -25.95 2.10
C SER A 131 14.10 -27.39 2.29
N LYS A 132 13.36 -28.37 1.76
CA LYS A 132 13.81 -29.76 1.70
C LYS A 132 14.99 -29.94 0.75
#